data_AF-A0A960JPU5-F1
#
_entry.id   AF-A0A960JPU5-F1
#
_cell.length_a   1.000
_cell.length_b   1.000
_cell.length_c   1.000
_cell.angle_alpha   90.00
_cell.angle_beta   90.00
_cell.angle_gamma   90.00
#
_symmetry.space_group_name_H-M   'P 1'
#
loop_
_entity.id
_entity.type
_entity.pdbx_description
1 polymer ?
#
loop_
_entity_poly.entity_id
_entity_poly.type
_entity_poly.pdbx_seq_one_letter_code
_entity_poly.pdbx_strand_id
1 'polypeptide(L)'
;MPTSLFPSDGLTRPVAGEVDVDGPLSAPGDEAGAGSGGRAGGGGGPDSSRRRRLPVVLAALVLIVGAVAAARAYNDRAASQRRAEARLDEANGTVTGLEAQLADLRRADAELRAATEEARNSSELAQADSAEARAALDALEEQRQELQQQLVEADGYRGLQVLSNGRLKTCIDGLNRAVNQISVGDSAGGADTLGSVQDDCAAAEAIGPSEMPYDFPDPFVLVDGDTSYAYATNAGGGNVQLAASTDQENWAFVGDALPELPAWVEPNATWAPSVVKLDDSYVLYYSVRKKGQRIQCVSVAVASAPQGPFIDTSTGPLVCQEGEGGTIDPSPFVDLDGTPYLLYKSEGTPVGRSGALWSQQLNP
;
A
#
# COMPACT_ATOMS: atom_id res chain seq x y z
N MET A 1 -9.54 -39.05 28.09
CA MET A 1 -10.61 -38.29 28.76
C MET A 1 -10.07 -37.76 30.08
N PRO A 2 -10.45 -36.54 30.51
CA PRO A 2 -10.34 -35.28 29.76
C PRO A 2 -9.82 -34.13 30.66
N THR A 3 -9.28 -33.06 30.09
CA THR A 3 -9.72 -31.71 30.47
C THR A 3 -9.53 -30.76 29.29
N SER A 4 -10.68 -30.25 28.84
CA SER A 4 -10.88 -29.15 27.90
C SER A 4 -10.72 -27.82 28.65
N LEU A 5 -10.13 -26.81 28.01
CA LEU A 5 -10.45 -25.40 28.27
C LEU A 5 -10.30 -24.60 26.97
N PHE A 6 -11.44 -24.36 26.30
CA PHE A 6 -11.64 -23.15 25.49
C PHE A 6 -11.88 -21.95 26.44
N PRO A 7 -11.72 -20.71 25.95
CA PRO A 7 -12.94 -19.94 25.71
C PRO A 7 -13.01 -19.31 24.32
N SER A 8 -14.19 -19.46 23.75
CA SER A 8 -14.78 -18.70 22.67
C SER A 8 -15.42 -17.41 23.19
N ASP A 9 -15.10 -16.28 22.59
CA ASP A 9 -15.89 -15.03 22.52
C ASP A 9 -15.32 -14.28 21.30
N GLY A 10 -16.05 -13.65 20.38
CA GLY A 10 -17.40 -13.12 20.41
C GLY A 10 -17.35 -11.82 19.61
N LEU A 11 -17.30 -11.89 18.27
CA LEU A 11 -17.35 -10.69 17.41
C LEU A 11 -18.76 -10.53 16.84
N THR A 12 -19.53 -9.72 17.55
CA THR A 12 -20.83 -9.18 17.12
C THR A 12 -20.64 -8.15 16.00
N ARG A 13 -21.42 -8.31 14.94
CA ARG A 13 -21.55 -7.40 13.79
C ARG A 13 -22.15 -6.05 14.23
N PRO A 14 -21.77 -4.91 13.62
CA PRO A 14 -22.46 -3.65 13.84
C PRO A 14 -23.87 -3.67 13.21
N VAL A 15 -24.82 -3.20 14.00
CA VAL A 15 -26.25 -3.06 13.69
C VAL A 15 -26.50 -1.82 12.83
N ALA A 16 -27.32 -1.98 11.81
CA ALA A 16 -27.88 -0.91 11.00
C ALA A 16 -28.81 -0.03 11.85
N GLY A 17 -28.60 1.29 11.84
CA GLY A 17 -29.54 2.27 12.37
C GLY A 17 -30.46 2.76 11.27
N GLU A 18 -31.66 2.21 11.21
CA GLU A 18 -32.77 2.71 10.41
C GLU A 18 -33.53 3.74 11.27
N VAL A 19 -33.71 4.95 10.74
CA VAL A 19 -34.46 6.02 11.38
C VAL A 19 -35.87 6.00 10.79
N ASP A 20 -36.82 5.46 11.56
CA ASP A 20 -38.25 5.62 11.32
C ASP A 20 -38.69 7.03 11.75
N VAL A 21 -39.26 7.79 10.81
CA VAL A 21 -40.04 9.00 11.07
C VAL A 21 -41.39 8.86 10.38
N ASP A 22 -42.27 8.08 11.00
CA ASP A 22 -43.71 8.10 10.73
C ASP A 22 -44.38 9.16 11.62
N GLY A 23 -44.85 10.24 11.00
CA GLY A 23 -45.74 11.23 11.61
C GLY A 23 -47.02 11.33 10.78
N PRO A 24 -48.22 11.15 11.37
CA PRO A 24 -49.45 11.17 10.59
C PRO A 24 -49.94 12.59 10.28
N LEU A 25 -50.46 12.69 9.06
CA LEU A 25 -51.24 13.76 8.47
C LEU A 25 -52.45 14.18 9.33
N SER A 26 -52.75 15.47 9.35
CA SER A 26 -54.08 16.00 9.71
C SER A 26 -54.44 17.14 8.76
N ALA A 27 -55.61 17.01 8.15
CA ALA A 27 -56.21 17.90 7.15
C ALA A 27 -57.34 18.75 7.81
N PRO A 28 -58.12 19.57 7.05
CA PRO A 28 -58.39 20.97 7.35
C PRO A 28 -59.71 21.21 8.10
N GLY A 29 -59.84 22.40 8.69
CA GLY A 29 -61.08 22.88 9.29
C GLY A 29 -61.73 23.99 8.45
N ASP A 30 -62.89 23.68 7.87
CA ASP A 30 -63.97 24.64 7.61
C ASP A 30 -64.90 24.63 8.83
N GLU A 31 -65.42 25.79 9.25
CA GLU A 31 -66.85 25.93 9.54
C GLU A 31 -67.28 27.40 9.74
N ALA A 32 -68.41 27.71 9.10
CA ALA A 32 -69.17 28.94 9.26
C ALA A 32 -70.09 28.86 10.49
N GLY A 33 -70.36 29.99 11.13
CA GLY A 33 -71.32 30.10 12.23
C GLY A 33 -72.09 31.42 12.18
N ALA A 34 -73.36 31.33 11.76
CA ALA A 34 -74.37 32.38 11.91
C ALA A 34 -74.96 32.33 13.33
N GLY A 35 -75.28 33.49 13.91
CA GLY A 35 -75.95 33.61 15.22
C GLY A 35 -76.75 34.91 15.31
N SER A 36 -78.02 34.77 15.71
CA SER A 36 -79.10 35.74 15.68
C SER A 36 -79.47 36.29 17.07
N GLY A 37 -80.27 37.37 17.09
CA GLY A 37 -81.04 37.86 18.25
C GLY A 37 -80.58 39.23 18.77
N GLY A 38 -81.42 40.24 19.06
CA GLY A 38 -82.88 40.40 19.07
C GLY A 38 -83.28 41.53 20.05
N ARG A 39 -84.45 42.16 19.78
CA ARG A 39 -85.27 43.08 20.62
C ARG A 39 -84.82 44.54 20.82
N ALA A 40 -85.68 45.55 21.07
CA ALA A 40 -87.12 45.83 20.87
C ALA A 40 -87.44 47.22 21.50
N GLY A 41 -88.58 47.82 21.11
CA GLY A 41 -89.27 48.94 21.79
C GLY A 41 -89.49 50.12 20.83
N GLY A 42 -90.70 50.43 20.34
CA GLY A 42 -91.94 50.82 21.03
C GLY A 42 -92.04 52.36 20.95
N GLY A 43 -93.12 53.07 20.62
CA GLY A 43 -94.51 52.86 20.24
C GLY A 43 -95.16 54.26 20.13
N GLY A 44 -96.41 54.36 19.68
CA GLY A 44 -97.28 55.52 20.00
C GLY A 44 -97.67 56.45 18.84
N GLY A 45 -98.97 56.46 18.55
CA GLY A 45 -99.65 57.18 17.47
C GLY A 45 -99.89 58.70 17.66
N PRO A 46 -100.82 59.28 16.86
CA PRO A 46 -100.73 60.66 16.36
C PRO A 46 -101.76 61.63 16.97
N ASP A 47 -101.57 62.96 16.85
CA ASP A 47 -102.66 63.90 16.49
C ASP A 47 -102.22 65.37 16.23
N SER A 48 -102.97 66.00 15.33
CA SER A 48 -103.38 67.42 15.26
C SER A 48 -102.44 68.51 14.66
N SER A 49 -102.76 68.80 13.39
CA SER A 49 -102.99 70.14 12.81
C SER A 49 -102.29 71.39 13.37
N ARG A 50 -101.53 72.09 12.51
CA ARG A 50 -101.95 73.37 11.90
C ARG A 50 -100.95 73.84 10.84
N ARG A 51 -101.47 74.06 9.64
CA ARG A 51 -100.78 74.56 8.44
C ARG A 51 -100.32 76.01 8.63
N ARG A 52 -99.06 76.30 8.30
CA ARG A 52 -98.69 77.55 7.63
C ARG A 52 -97.89 77.23 6.38
N ARG A 53 -98.48 77.64 5.25
CA ARG A 53 -98.04 77.39 3.88
C ARG A 53 -96.82 78.26 3.59
N LEU A 54 -95.63 77.71 3.74
CA LEU A 54 -94.45 78.07 2.95
C LEU A 54 -93.27 77.04 2.94
N PRO A 55 -93.42 75.70 3.09
CA PRO A 55 -92.26 74.81 2.98
C PRO A 55 -92.26 73.88 1.77
N VAL A 56 -93.25 73.88 0.86
CA VAL A 56 -93.30 72.83 -0.18
C VAL A 56 -92.16 72.94 -1.18
N VAL A 57 -91.79 74.15 -1.60
CA VAL A 57 -90.67 74.35 -2.55
C VAL A 57 -89.31 74.11 -1.86
N LEU A 58 -89.15 74.57 -0.61
CA LEU A 58 -87.92 74.38 0.18
C LEU A 58 -87.72 72.92 0.61
N ALA A 59 -88.78 72.22 1.03
CA ALA A 59 -88.74 70.80 1.34
C ALA A 59 -88.52 69.93 0.10
N ALA A 60 -89.11 70.29 -1.04
CA ALA A 60 -88.83 69.64 -2.31
C ALA A 60 -87.36 69.86 -2.73
N LEU A 61 -86.82 71.07 -2.57
CA LEU A 61 -85.40 71.36 -2.82
C LEU A 61 -84.46 70.57 -1.90
N VAL A 62 -84.76 70.49 -0.60
CA VAL A 62 -83.96 69.72 0.36
C VAL A 62 -84.01 68.22 0.05
N LEU A 63 -85.17 67.68 -0.33
CA LEU A 63 -85.30 66.28 -0.77
C LEU A 63 -84.54 66.02 -2.07
N ILE A 64 -84.59 66.93 -3.04
CA ILE A 64 -83.84 66.81 -4.29
C ILE A 64 -82.34 66.88 -4.02
N VAL A 65 -81.87 67.84 -3.22
CA VAL A 65 -80.46 67.98 -2.85
C VAL A 65 -79.98 66.76 -2.05
N GLY A 66 -80.79 66.26 -1.12
CA GLY A 66 -80.50 65.04 -0.36
C GLY A 66 -80.45 63.79 -1.23
N ALA A 67 -81.38 63.63 -2.17
CA ALA A 67 -81.38 62.53 -3.14
C ALA A 67 -80.17 62.60 -4.09
N VAL A 68 -79.78 63.79 -4.55
CA VAL A 68 -78.58 64.00 -5.37
C VAL A 68 -77.31 63.73 -4.57
N ALA A 69 -77.24 64.13 -3.30
CA ALA A 69 -76.10 63.84 -2.42
C ALA A 69 -75.98 62.34 -2.12
N ALA A 70 -77.10 61.66 -1.85
CA ALA A 70 -77.13 60.22 -1.66
C ALA A 70 -76.76 59.45 -2.94
N ALA A 71 -77.23 59.90 -4.10
CA ALA A 71 -76.86 59.32 -5.40
C ALA A 71 -75.37 59.52 -5.72
N ARG A 72 -74.79 60.68 -5.39
CA ARG A 72 -73.33 60.90 -5.49
C ARG A 72 -72.56 60.00 -4.54
N ALA A 73 -72.94 59.92 -3.26
CA ALA A 73 -72.28 59.05 -2.29
C ALA A 73 -72.37 57.55 -2.67
N TYR A 74 -73.49 57.13 -3.25
CA TYR A 74 -73.65 55.78 -3.81
C TYR A 74 -72.74 55.55 -5.01
N ASN A 75 -72.70 56.49 -5.96
CA ASN A 75 -71.80 56.41 -7.13
C ASN A 75 -70.33 56.44 -6.74
N ASP A 76 -69.94 57.23 -5.74
CA ASP A 76 -68.56 57.31 -5.22
C ASP A 76 -68.17 56.02 -4.51
N ARG A 77 -69.07 55.41 -3.71
CA ARG A 77 -68.83 54.11 -3.10
C ARG A 77 -68.71 52.99 -4.15
N ALA A 78 -69.61 52.95 -5.12
CA ALA A 78 -69.54 52.00 -6.23
C ALA A 78 -68.26 52.19 -7.07
N ALA A 79 -67.82 53.44 -7.28
CA ALA A 79 -66.54 53.73 -7.92
C ALA A 79 -65.34 53.30 -7.05
N SER A 80 -65.43 53.43 -5.73
CA SER A 80 -64.38 52.99 -4.80
C SER A 80 -64.25 51.46 -4.75
N GLN A 81 -65.35 50.71 -4.76
CA GLN A 81 -65.35 49.25 -4.81
C GLN A 81 -64.76 48.73 -6.12
N ARG A 82 -65.17 49.28 -7.28
CA ARG A 82 -64.58 48.92 -8.57
C ARG A 82 -63.08 49.16 -8.63
N ARG A 83 -62.59 50.25 -8.02
CA ARG A 83 -61.14 50.52 -7.91
C ARG A 83 -60.44 49.52 -6.97
N ALA A 84 -61.10 49.07 -5.91
CA ALA A 84 -60.53 48.08 -4.99
C ALA A 84 -60.45 46.69 -5.65
N GLU A 85 -61.48 46.26 -6.36
CA GLU A 85 -61.49 45.01 -7.14
C GLU A 85 -60.42 45.03 -8.24
N ALA A 86 -60.30 46.14 -8.99
CA ALA A 86 -59.25 46.27 -10.01
C ALA A 86 -57.83 46.17 -9.43
N ARG A 87 -57.58 46.71 -8.22
CA ARG A 87 -56.30 46.55 -7.52
C ARG A 87 -56.08 45.13 -7.02
N LEU A 88 -57.13 44.44 -6.59
CA LEU A 88 -57.05 43.03 -6.17
C LEU A 88 -56.70 42.14 -7.36
N ASP A 89 -57.31 42.36 -8.52
CA ASP A 89 -56.98 41.63 -9.75
C ASP A 89 -55.54 41.90 -10.20
N GLU A 90 -55.07 43.15 -10.13
CA GLU A 90 -53.68 43.52 -10.40
C GLU A 90 -52.71 42.84 -9.41
N ALA A 91 -53.05 42.83 -8.13
CA ALA A 91 -52.25 42.16 -7.09
C ALA A 91 -52.22 40.63 -7.29
N ASN A 92 -53.35 40.00 -7.61
CA ASN A 92 -53.44 38.58 -7.90
C ASN A 92 -52.63 38.20 -9.15
N GLY A 93 -52.69 39.03 -10.20
CA GLY A 93 -51.84 38.88 -11.38
C GLY A 93 -50.35 38.97 -11.04
N THR A 94 -49.98 39.88 -10.14
CA THR A 94 -48.60 40.02 -9.64
C THR A 94 -48.15 38.79 -8.84
N VAL A 95 -49.00 38.27 -7.93
CA VAL A 95 -48.71 37.06 -7.15
C VAL A 95 -48.53 35.85 -8.06
N THR A 96 -49.43 35.66 -9.02
CA THR A 96 -49.33 34.56 -10.00
C THR A 96 -48.02 34.65 -10.81
N GLY A 97 -47.63 35.87 -11.19
CA GLY A 97 -46.35 36.12 -11.86
C GLY A 97 -45.14 35.79 -10.99
N LEU A 98 -45.17 36.15 -9.70
CA LEU A 98 -44.11 35.84 -8.74
C LEU A 98 -44.03 34.33 -8.43
N GLU A 99 -45.16 33.63 -8.37
CA GLU A 99 -45.20 32.18 -8.19
C GLU A 99 -44.59 31.45 -9.38
N ALA A 100 -44.86 31.91 -10.60
CA ALA A 100 -44.22 31.38 -11.80
C ALA A 100 -42.70 31.61 -11.78
N GLN A 101 -42.25 32.82 -11.43
CA GLN A 101 -40.82 33.11 -11.26
C GLN A 101 -40.15 32.26 -10.17
N LEU A 102 -40.83 32.02 -9.06
CA LEU A 102 -40.32 31.15 -7.99
C LEU A 102 -40.22 29.69 -8.43
N ALA A 103 -41.17 29.21 -9.23
CA ALA A 103 -41.13 27.87 -9.81
C ALA A 103 -39.93 27.74 -10.78
N ASP A 104 -39.69 28.75 -11.62
CA ASP A 104 -38.54 28.76 -12.53
C ASP A 104 -37.21 28.81 -11.78
N LEU A 105 -37.09 29.63 -10.73
CA LEU A 105 -35.90 29.67 -9.87
C LEU A 105 -35.64 28.34 -9.16
N ARG A 106 -36.68 27.64 -8.70
CA ARG A 106 -36.54 26.31 -8.08
C ARG A 106 -36.06 25.26 -9.07
N ARG A 107 -36.51 25.32 -10.33
CA ARG A 107 -35.99 24.42 -11.39
C ARG A 107 -34.52 24.73 -11.68
N ALA A 108 -34.16 26.00 -11.81
CA ALA A 108 -32.77 26.41 -12.04
C ALA A 108 -31.84 25.99 -10.89
N ASP A 109 -32.28 26.10 -9.62
CA ASP A 109 -31.53 25.63 -8.45
C ASP A 109 -31.36 24.11 -8.45
N ALA A 110 -32.39 23.35 -8.84
CA ALA A 110 -32.28 21.89 -8.97
C ALA A 110 -31.31 21.47 -10.08
N GLU A 111 -31.36 22.13 -11.25
CA GLU A 111 -30.43 21.89 -12.36
C GLU A 111 -28.98 22.23 -11.96
N LEU A 112 -28.77 23.34 -11.26
CA LEU A 112 -27.45 23.74 -10.80
C LEU A 112 -26.86 22.76 -9.79
N ARG A 113 -27.69 22.22 -8.87
CA ARG A 113 -27.25 21.20 -7.91
C ARG A 113 -26.85 19.91 -8.60
N ALA A 114 -27.67 19.43 -9.55
CA ALA A 114 -27.36 18.24 -10.33
C ALA A 114 -26.04 18.41 -11.12
N ALA A 115 -25.86 19.56 -11.78
CA ALA A 115 -24.61 19.88 -12.49
C ALA A 115 -23.40 19.96 -11.54
N THR A 116 -23.59 20.45 -10.31
CA THR A 116 -22.53 20.54 -9.30
C THR A 116 -22.13 19.17 -8.78
N GLU A 117 -23.08 18.26 -8.56
CA GLU A 117 -22.81 16.87 -8.17
C GLU A 117 -22.08 16.11 -9.28
N GLU A 118 -22.49 16.29 -10.54
CA GLU A 118 -21.78 15.69 -11.70
C GLU A 118 -20.34 16.22 -11.82
N ALA A 119 -20.14 17.53 -11.65
CA ALA A 119 -18.80 18.13 -11.62
C ALA A 119 -17.95 17.61 -10.45
N ARG A 120 -18.56 17.36 -9.28
CA ARG A 120 -17.85 16.79 -8.13
C ARG A 120 -17.44 15.34 -8.37
N ASN A 121 -18.35 14.52 -8.89
CA ASN A 121 -18.08 13.11 -9.18
C ASN A 121 -16.98 12.96 -10.24
N SER A 122 -17.01 13.79 -11.29
CA SER A 122 -15.95 13.80 -12.31
C SER A 122 -14.59 14.27 -11.76
N SER A 123 -14.59 15.26 -10.85
CA SER A 123 -13.37 15.67 -10.15
C SER A 123 -12.81 14.57 -9.23
N GLU A 124 -13.66 13.84 -8.51
CA GLU A 124 -13.23 12.73 -7.64
C GLU A 124 -12.66 11.57 -8.46
N LEU A 125 -13.28 11.24 -9.60
CA LEU A 125 -12.76 10.24 -10.53
C LEU A 125 -11.39 10.65 -11.09
N ALA A 126 -11.25 11.91 -11.55
CA ALA A 126 -9.99 12.42 -12.07
C ALA A 126 -8.88 12.46 -10.99
N GLN A 127 -9.24 12.70 -9.72
CA GLN A 127 -8.29 12.64 -8.62
C GLN A 127 -7.85 11.20 -8.34
N ALA A 128 -8.76 10.23 -8.39
CA ALA A 128 -8.44 8.81 -8.25
C ALA A 128 -7.49 8.33 -9.36
N ASP A 129 -7.80 8.63 -10.63
CA ASP A 129 -6.95 8.32 -11.78
C ASP A 129 -5.56 8.97 -11.64
N SER A 130 -5.51 10.22 -11.16
CA SER A 130 -4.23 10.91 -10.93
C SER A 130 -3.41 10.31 -9.78
N ALA A 131 -4.07 9.73 -8.77
CA ALA A 131 -3.40 9.06 -7.66
C ALA A 131 -2.81 7.72 -8.11
N GLU A 132 -3.55 6.95 -8.92
CA GLU A 132 -3.04 5.71 -9.53
C GLU A 132 -1.85 5.98 -10.46
N ALA A 133 -1.94 7.03 -11.30
CA ALA A 133 -0.83 7.43 -12.17
C ALA A 133 0.42 7.86 -11.38
N ARG A 134 0.26 8.53 -10.23
CA ARG A 134 1.37 8.89 -9.34
C ARG A 134 1.99 7.66 -8.68
N ALA A 135 1.18 6.73 -8.18
CA ALA A 135 1.68 5.49 -7.61
C ALA A 135 2.47 4.66 -8.66
N ALA A 136 2.01 4.63 -9.91
CA ALA A 136 2.73 3.99 -11.01
C ALA A 136 4.06 4.69 -11.34
N LEU A 137 4.10 6.02 -11.28
CA LEU A 137 5.35 6.79 -11.44
C LEU A 137 6.34 6.50 -10.31
N ASP A 138 5.90 6.51 -9.05
CA ASP A 138 6.75 6.23 -7.89
C ASP A 138 7.36 4.81 -7.97
N ALA A 139 6.56 3.81 -8.35
CA ALA A 139 7.03 2.44 -8.55
C ALA A 139 8.06 2.32 -9.69
N LEU A 140 7.87 3.07 -10.78
CA LEU A 140 8.84 3.13 -11.89
C LEU A 140 10.13 3.85 -11.49
N GLU A 141 10.05 4.88 -10.65
CA GLU A 141 11.23 5.57 -10.12
C GLU A 141 12.04 4.68 -9.19
N GLU A 142 11.38 3.90 -8.32
CA GLU A 142 12.03 2.90 -7.46
C GLU A 142 12.74 1.83 -8.29
N GLN A 143 12.05 1.27 -9.31
CA GLN A 143 12.65 0.30 -10.22
C GLN A 143 13.84 0.90 -10.99
N ARG A 144 13.76 2.18 -11.37
CA ARG A 144 14.89 2.87 -12.03
C ARG A 144 16.08 3.00 -11.09
N GLN A 145 15.86 3.33 -9.81
CA GLN A 145 16.94 3.44 -8.83
C GLN A 145 17.63 2.10 -8.60
N GLU A 146 16.86 1.01 -8.48
CA GLU A 146 17.41 -0.34 -8.35
C GLU A 146 18.27 -0.73 -9.57
N LEU A 147 17.75 -0.51 -10.79
CA LEU A 147 18.53 -0.76 -12.01
C LEU A 147 19.78 0.11 -12.10
N GLN A 148 19.72 1.37 -11.66
CA GLN A 148 20.89 2.26 -11.63
C GLN A 148 21.96 1.73 -10.67
N GLN A 149 21.56 1.20 -9.51
CA GLN A 149 22.47 0.60 -8.55
C GLN A 149 23.14 -0.66 -9.10
N GLN A 150 22.36 -1.56 -9.72
CA GLN A 150 22.90 -2.74 -10.40
C GLN A 150 23.89 -2.38 -11.50
N LEU A 151 23.66 -1.28 -12.22
CA LEU A 151 24.54 -0.82 -13.28
C LEU A 151 25.87 -0.27 -12.73
N VAL A 152 25.83 0.45 -11.59
CA VAL A 152 27.05 0.90 -10.90
C VAL A 152 27.88 -0.28 -10.41
N GLU A 153 27.25 -1.31 -9.86
CA GLU A 153 27.94 -2.54 -9.44
C GLU A 153 28.57 -3.27 -10.65
N ALA A 154 27.80 -3.43 -11.75
CA ALA A 154 28.29 -4.03 -12.99
C ALA A 154 29.46 -3.26 -13.61
N ASP A 155 29.42 -1.94 -13.59
CA ASP A 155 30.52 -1.08 -14.06
C ASP A 155 31.74 -1.16 -13.13
N GLY A 156 31.53 -1.34 -11.82
CA GLY A 156 32.59 -1.64 -10.85
C GLY A 156 33.33 -2.94 -11.21
N TYR A 157 32.60 -4.03 -11.47
CA TYR A 157 33.18 -5.30 -11.91
C TYR A 157 33.94 -5.17 -13.24
N ARG A 158 33.40 -4.41 -14.20
CA ARG A 158 34.10 -4.13 -15.47
C ARG A 158 35.35 -3.29 -15.27
N GLY A 159 35.31 -2.27 -14.42
CA GLY A 159 36.47 -1.42 -14.10
C GLY A 159 37.61 -2.21 -13.47
N LEU A 160 37.28 -3.12 -12.54
CA LEU A 160 38.24 -4.04 -11.93
C LEU A 160 38.84 -5.01 -12.95
N GLN A 161 38.03 -5.57 -13.86
CA GLN A 161 38.53 -6.42 -14.95
C GLN A 161 39.43 -5.66 -15.94
N VAL A 162 39.12 -4.41 -16.28
CA VAL A 162 39.93 -3.61 -17.22
C VAL A 162 41.26 -3.21 -16.59
N LEU A 163 41.28 -2.80 -15.31
CA LEU A 163 42.52 -2.51 -14.57
C LEU A 163 43.39 -3.76 -14.38
N SER A 164 42.76 -4.91 -14.12
CA SER A 164 43.43 -6.21 -14.00
C SER A 164 44.09 -6.64 -15.32
N ASN A 165 43.33 -6.61 -16.43
CA ASN A 165 43.84 -6.99 -17.76
C ASN A 165 44.96 -6.05 -18.24
N GLY A 166 44.91 -4.77 -17.89
CA GLY A 166 45.96 -3.79 -18.22
C GLY A 166 47.29 -4.10 -17.53
N ARG A 167 47.27 -4.35 -16.21
CA ARG A 167 48.49 -4.66 -15.44
C ARG A 167 49.04 -6.05 -15.77
N LEU A 168 48.17 -7.05 -15.94
CA LEU A 168 48.57 -8.39 -16.40
C LEU A 168 49.25 -8.33 -17.77
N LYS A 169 48.72 -7.55 -18.71
CA LYS A 169 49.34 -7.35 -20.02
C LYS A 169 50.72 -6.69 -19.91
N THR A 170 50.87 -5.65 -19.10
CA THR A 170 52.15 -4.97 -18.87
C THR A 170 53.19 -5.91 -18.25
N CYS A 171 52.78 -6.73 -17.28
CA CYS A 171 53.62 -7.77 -16.68
C CYS A 171 54.10 -8.79 -17.73
N ILE A 172 53.19 -9.39 -18.50
CA ILE A 172 53.53 -10.40 -19.52
C ILE A 172 54.46 -9.82 -20.59
N ASP A 173 54.17 -8.61 -21.08
CA ASP A 173 55.01 -7.94 -22.08
C ASP A 173 56.40 -7.58 -21.52
N GLY A 174 56.48 -7.23 -20.23
CA GLY A 174 57.74 -6.99 -19.52
C GLY A 174 58.59 -8.24 -19.35
N LEU A 175 57.98 -9.34 -18.88
CA LEU A 175 58.64 -10.63 -18.74
C LEU A 175 59.19 -11.14 -20.08
N ASN A 176 58.39 -11.05 -21.16
CA ASN A 176 58.83 -11.44 -22.50
C ASN A 176 60.01 -10.59 -23.00
N ARG A 177 60.02 -9.27 -22.73
CA ARG A 177 61.15 -8.40 -23.07
C ARG A 177 62.40 -8.76 -22.28
N ALA A 178 62.28 -8.98 -20.98
CA ALA A 178 63.40 -9.37 -20.13
C ALA A 178 64.02 -10.71 -20.57
N VAL A 179 63.18 -11.71 -20.85
CA VAL A 179 63.63 -13.01 -21.38
C VAL A 179 64.37 -12.85 -22.71
N ASN A 180 63.86 -12.02 -23.61
CA ASN A 180 64.52 -11.75 -24.89
C ASN A 180 65.87 -11.05 -24.72
N GLN A 181 65.98 -10.06 -23.84
CA GLN A 181 67.25 -9.38 -23.53
C GLN A 181 68.29 -10.34 -22.95
N ILE A 182 67.88 -11.17 -22.00
CA ILE A 182 68.74 -12.19 -21.39
C ILE A 182 69.21 -13.19 -22.45
N SER A 183 68.32 -13.61 -23.37
CA SER A 183 68.64 -14.57 -24.43
C SER A 183 69.71 -14.07 -25.41
N VAL A 184 69.83 -12.76 -25.59
CA VAL A 184 70.85 -12.13 -26.46
C VAL A 184 72.08 -11.62 -25.69
N GLY A 185 72.21 -12.00 -24.41
CA GLY A 185 73.37 -11.68 -23.57
C GLY A 185 73.30 -10.35 -22.82
N ASP A 186 72.17 -9.63 -22.89
CA ASP A 186 71.92 -8.41 -22.11
C ASP A 186 71.29 -8.74 -20.75
N SER A 187 72.09 -9.30 -19.85
CA SER A 187 71.61 -9.67 -18.52
C SER A 187 71.29 -8.45 -17.64
N ALA A 188 71.97 -7.31 -17.86
CA ALA A 188 71.73 -6.08 -17.11
C ALA A 188 70.40 -5.43 -17.51
N GLY A 189 70.15 -5.26 -18.82
CA GLY A 189 68.88 -4.73 -19.31
C GLY A 189 67.70 -5.66 -19.04
N GLY A 190 67.93 -6.97 -19.01
CA GLY A 190 66.94 -7.94 -18.55
C GLY A 190 66.57 -7.76 -17.07
N ALA A 191 67.56 -7.59 -16.19
CA ALA A 191 67.33 -7.37 -14.76
C ALA A 191 66.60 -6.03 -14.49
N ASP A 192 66.99 -4.96 -15.18
CA ASP A 192 66.31 -3.66 -15.08
C ASP A 192 64.85 -3.74 -15.54
N THR A 193 64.59 -4.48 -16.64
CA THR A 193 63.22 -4.69 -17.15
C THR A 193 62.38 -5.49 -16.17
N LEU A 194 62.92 -6.54 -15.54
CA LEU A 194 62.23 -7.29 -14.49
C LEU A 194 61.89 -6.42 -13.29
N GLY A 195 62.82 -5.57 -12.83
CA GLY A 195 62.56 -4.63 -11.76
C GLY A 195 61.46 -3.61 -12.10
N SER A 196 61.40 -3.17 -13.36
CA SER A 196 60.41 -2.18 -13.81
C SER A 196 58.97 -2.71 -13.86
N VAL A 197 58.77 -4.03 -13.97
CA VAL A 197 57.44 -4.65 -14.03
C VAL A 197 57.08 -5.44 -12.77
N GLN A 198 57.94 -5.41 -11.75
CA GLN A 198 57.76 -6.15 -10.51
C GLN A 198 56.42 -5.83 -9.84
N ASP A 199 56.07 -4.54 -9.74
CA ASP A 199 54.83 -4.10 -9.10
C ASP A 199 53.59 -4.47 -9.93
N ASP A 200 53.67 -4.40 -11.27
CA ASP A 200 52.58 -4.83 -12.16
C ASP A 200 52.38 -6.35 -12.12
N CYS A 201 53.46 -7.13 -11.99
CA CYS A 201 53.40 -8.57 -11.85
C CYS A 201 52.89 -8.99 -10.47
N ALA A 202 53.33 -8.34 -9.39
CA ALA A 202 52.82 -8.59 -8.03
C ALA A 202 51.34 -8.19 -7.91
N ALA A 203 50.92 -7.08 -8.55
CA ALA A 203 49.53 -6.70 -8.62
C ALA A 203 48.70 -7.66 -9.50
N ALA A 204 49.27 -8.19 -10.58
CA ALA A 204 48.61 -9.22 -11.40
C ALA A 204 48.49 -10.56 -10.68
N GLU A 205 49.42 -10.88 -9.77
CA GLU A 205 49.39 -12.07 -8.91
C GLU A 205 48.39 -11.91 -7.75
N ALA A 206 48.27 -10.71 -7.18
CA ALA A 206 47.22 -10.35 -6.22
C ALA A 206 45.80 -10.27 -6.86
N ILE A 207 45.73 -10.13 -8.19
CA ILE A 207 44.50 -10.27 -9.00
C ILE A 207 44.52 -11.61 -9.76
N GLY A 208 45.40 -12.55 -9.38
CA GLY A 208 45.08 -13.95 -9.58
C GLY A 208 43.74 -14.18 -8.88
N PRO A 209 42.85 -15.07 -9.38
CA PRO A 209 41.67 -15.33 -8.61
C PRO A 209 42.14 -15.68 -7.20
N SER A 210 41.41 -15.22 -6.20
CA SER A 210 41.24 -16.05 -5.01
C SER A 210 40.73 -17.40 -5.54
N GLU A 211 41.63 -18.24 -6.08
CA GLU A 211 41.29 -19.50 -6.74
C GLU A 211 40.92 -20.41 -5.60
N MET A 212 39.63 -20.33 -5.28
CA MET A 212 38.96 -21.40 -4.59
C MET A 212 39.33 -22.66 -5.37
N PRO A 213 40.03 -23.62 -4.74
CA PRO A 213 40.61 -24.77 -5.46
C PRO A 213 39.53 -25.69 -6.06
N TYR A 214 38.26 -25.42 -5.75
CA TYR A 214 37.07 -26.12 -6.17
C TYR A 214 35.96 -25.12 -6.49
N ASP A 215 34.95 -25.55 -7.25
CA ASP A 215 33.69 -24.82 -7.36
C ASP A 215 33.13 -24.52 -5.97
N PHE A 216 32.64 -23.29 -5.76
CA PHE A 216 32.14 -22.81 -4.46
C PHE A 216 30.69 -22.29 -4.58
N PRO A 217 29.71 -23.18 -4.82
CA PRO A 217 28.34 -22.77 -5.11
C PRO A 217 27.57 -22.40 -3.83
N ASP A 218 26.58 -21.52 -4.00
CA ASP A 218 25.66 -21.07 -2.95
C ASP A 218 26.38 -20.55 -1.69
N PRO A 219 27.34 -19.60 -1.82
CA PRO A 219 28.10 -19.13 -0.68
C PRO A 219 27.20 -18.35 0.31
N PHE A 220 27.22 -18.76 1.57
CA PHE A 220 26.72 -17.97 2.70
C PHE A 220 27.90 -17.37 3.46
N VAL A 221 27.86 -16.07 3.76
CA VAL A 221 28.93 -15.37 4.50
C VAL A 221 28.48 -15.02 5.91
N LEU A 222 29.20 -15.53 6.92
CA LEU A 222 29.11 -15.11 8.32
C LEU A 222 30.26 -14.15 8.64
N VAL A 223 29.93 -12.96 9.16
CA VAL A 223 30.93 -12.04 9.72
C VAL A 223 31.02 -12.27 11.24
N ASP A 224 32.19 -12.60 11.74
CA ASP A 224 32.46 -12.80 13.17
C ASP A 224 33.77 -12.11 13.58
N GLY A 225 33.64 -10.99 14.29
CA GLY A 225 34.76 -10.10 14.58
C GLY A 225 35.34 -9.48 13.30
N ASP A 226 36.66 -9.56 13.15
CA ASP A 226 37.40 -9.03 11.98
C ASP A 226 37.53 -10.04 10.83
N THR A 227 36.85 -11.19 10.92
CA THR A 227 36.93 -12.27 9.92
C THR A 227 35.57 -12.59 9.35
N SER A 228 35.53 -12.80 8.04
CA SER A 228 34.37 -13.29 7.31
C SER A 228 34.60 -14.74 6.92
N TYR A 229 33.61 -15.60 7.14
CA TYR A 229 33.62 -17.03 6.84
C TYR A 229 32.56 -17.33 5.79
N ALA A 230 32.97 -17.90 4.67
CA ALA A 230 32.07 -18.32 3.61
C ALA A 230 31.87 -19.84 3.66
N TYR A 231 30.62 -20.30 3.62
CA TYR A 231 30.24 -21.71 3.59
C TYR A 231 29.56 -22.00 2.27
N ALA A 232 29.85 -23.14 1.64
CA ALA A 232 29.30 -23.46 0.33
C ALA A 232 28.84 -24.91 0.20
N THR A 233 27.96 -25.12 -0.78
CA THR A 233 27.49 -26.41 -1.29
C THR A 233 28.66 -27.37 -1.53
N ASN A 234 28.42 -28.67 -1.36
CA ASN A 234 29.46 -29.69 -1.51
C ASN A 234 30.10 -29.66 -2.91
N ALA A 235 31.42 -29.78 -2.94
CA ALA A 235 32.20 -30.01 -4.15
C ALA A 235 33.48 -30.78 -3.80
N GLY A 236 34.58 -30.53 -4.49
CA GLY A 236 35.87 -31.15 -4.19
C GLY A 236 36.41 -30.84 -2.78
N GLY A 237 35.93 -29.77 -2.13
CA GLY A 237 36.39 -29.32 -0.83
C GLY A 237 35.73 -29.96 0.40
N GLY A 238 34.69 -30.79 0.23
CA GLY A 238 34.02 -31.47 1.35
C GLY A 238 32.50 -31.36 1.33
N ASN A 239 31.84 -31.79 2.41
CA ASN A 239 30.39 -31.76 2.55
C ASN A 239 29.87 -30.32 2.69
N VAL A 240 30.57 -29.48 3.44
CA VAL A 240 30.31 -28.04 3.53
C VAL A 240 31.66 -27.33 3.41
N GLN A 241 31.92 -26.75 2.25
CA GLN A 241 33.20 -26.12 1.96
C GLN A 241 33.32 -24.80 2.73
N LEU A 242 34.51 -24.50 3.27
CA LEU A 242 34.77 -23.31 4.08
C LEU A 242 35.90 -22.46 3.47
N ALA A 243 35.67 -21.17 3.37
CA ALA A 243 36.71 -20.16 3.14
C ALA A 243 36.65 -19.05 4.20
N ALA A 244 37.75 -18.34 4.36
CA ALA A 244 37.83 -17.19 5.27
C ALA A 244 38.54 -16.01 4.61
N SER A 245 38.15 -14.80 5.02
CA SER A 245 38.74 -13.54 4.57
C SER A 245 38.73 -12.51 5.70
N THR A 246 39.66 -11.56 5.63
CA THR A 246 39.73 -10.40 6.55
C THR A 246 39.42 -9.07 5.86
N ASP A 247 39.28 -9.08 4.52
CA ASP A 247 39.02 -7.91 3.69
C ASP A 247 37.83 -8.10 2.74
N GLN A 248 37.22 -9.29 2.71
CA GLN A 248 36.14 -9.73 1.81
C GLN A 248 36.51 -9.73 0.31
N GLU A 249 37.76 -9.42 -0.03
CA GLU A 249 38.29 -9.42 -1.39
C GLU A 249 39.14 -10.68 -1.64
N ASN A 250 40.03 -11.00 -0.69
CA ASN A 250 40.95 -12.12 -0.75
C ASN A 250 40.45 -13.25 0.17
N TRP A 251 40.08 -14.39 -0.42
CA TRP A 251 39.56 -15.54 0.33
C TRP A 251 40.56 -16.69 0.33
N ALA A 252 40.78 -17.28 1.50
CA ALA A 252 41.57 -18.49 1.67
C ALA A 252 40.65 -19.69 1.91
N PHE A 253 40.80 -20.75 1.12
CA PHE A 253 40.14 -22.02 1.41
C PHE A 253 40.67 -22.60 2.74
N VAL A 254 39.75 -22.94 3.65
CA VAL A 254 40.07 -23.43 4.99
C VAL A 254 39.89 -24.94 5.09
N GLY A 255 38.82 -25.50 4.48
CA GLY A 255 38.55 -26.94 4.54
C GLY A 255 37.07 -27.30 4.49
N ASP A 256 36.71 -28.41 5.12
CA ASP A 256 35.33 -28.89 5.29
C ASP A 256 34.82 -28.52 6.69
N ALA A 257 33.80 -27.67 6.76
CA ALA A 257 33.16 -27.27 8.01
C ALA A 257 32.33 -28.41 8.62
N LEU A 258 31.88 -29.39 7.83
CA LEU A 258 31.06 -30.53 8.28
C LEU A 258 31.65 -31.86 7.80
N PRO A 259 32.78 -32.32 8.40
CA PRO A 259 33.48 -33.51 7.91
C PRO A 259 32.68 -34.82 8.01
N GLU A 260 31.73 -34.89 8.96
CA GLU A 260 30.93 -36.08 9.21
C GLU A 260 29.44 -35.81 8.97
N LEU A 261 28.81 -36.66 8.16
CA LEU A 261 27.38 -36.64 7.91
C LEU A 261 26.66 -37.69 8.77
N PRO A 262 25.44 -37.38 9.27
CA PRO A 262 24.67 -38.35 10.02
C PRO A 262 24.26 -39.54 9.13
N ALA A 263 24.09 -40.71 9.76
CA ALA A 263 23.93 -41.97 9.03
C ALA A 263 22.74 -42.03 8.06
N TRP A 264 21.73 -41.17 8.23
CA TRP A 264 20.52 -41.11 7.40
C TRP A 264 20.66 -40.22 6.15
N VAL A 265 21.75 -39.46 6.02
CA VAL A 265 22.02 -38.52 4.90
C VAL A 265 22.85 -39.16 3.80
N GLU A 266 22.42 -39.01 2.56
CA GLU A 266 23.16 -39.47 1.39
C GLU A 266 24.42 -38.61 1.19
N PRO A 267 25.63 -39.22 1.07
CA PRO A 267 26.86 -38.47 0.84
C PRO A 267 26.87 -37.70 -0.47
N ASN A 268 27.69 -36.64 -0.55
CA ASN A 268 27.87 -35.79 -1.74
C ASN A 268 26.56 -35.12 -2.25
N ALA A 269 25.62 -34.84 -1.34
CA ALA A 269 24.33 -34.25 -1.65
C ALA A 269 23.91 -33.22 -0.59
N THR A 270 24.85 -32.35 -0.21
CA THR A 270 24.68 -31.31 0.81
C THR A 270 24.76 -29.93 0.16
N TRP A 271 23.70 -29.14 0.27
CA TRP A 271 23.52 -27.91 -0.52
C TRP A 271 23.15 -26.70 0.33
N ALA A 272 23.49 -25.50 -0.17
CA ALA A 272 23.11 -24.19 0.33
C ALA A 272 23.20 -24.06 1.85
N PRO A 273 24.39 -24.24 2.44
CA PRO A 273 24.59 -24.08 3.87
C PRO A 273 24.42 -22.63 4.30
N SER A 274 23.80 -22.39 5.45
CA SER A 274 23.74 -21.08 6.09
C SER A 274 23.99 -21.20 7.60
N VAL A 275 24.68 -20.21 8.18
CA VAL A 275 25.11 -20.25 9.58
C VAL A 275 24.58 -19.03 10.33
N VAL A 276 24.04 -19.25 11.53
CA VAL A 276 23.72 -18.17 12.48
C VAL A 276 24.52 -18.37 13.76
N LYS A 277 24.99 -17.26 14.32
CA LYS A 277 25.57 -17.24 15.66
C LYS A 277 24.46 -17.04 16.69
N LEU A 278 24.30 -17.98 17.60
CA LEU A 278 23.38 -17.91 18.73
C LEU A 278 24.19 -18.07 20.01
N ASP A 279 24.22 -17.02 20.83
CA ASP A 279 25.10 -16.90 22.00
C ASP A 279 26.58 -17.21 21.65
N ASP A 280 27.16 -18.20 22.33
CA ASP A 280 28.54 -18.66 22.14
C ASP A 280 28.65 -19.83 21.13
N SER A 281 27.58 -20.13 20.40
CA SER A 281 27.50 -21.25 19.46
C SER A 281 27.17 -20.81 18.04
N TYR A 282 27.58 -21.64 17.09
CA TYR A 282 27.31 -21.47 15.67
C TYR A 282 26.41 -22.61 15.22
N VAL A 283 25.28 -22.27 14.61
CA VAL A 283 24.29 -23.22 14.14
C VAL A 283 24.24 -23.18 12.62
N LEU A 284 24.64 -24.30 12.01
CA LEU A 284 24.64 -24.53 10.58
C LEU A 284 23.35 -25.23 10.17
N TYR A 285 22.61 -24.63 9.24
CA TYR A 285 21.48 -25.24 8.56
C TYR A 285 21.89 -25.54 7.12
N TYR A 286 21.51 -26.70 6.61
CA TYR A 286 21.92 -27.13 5.27
C TYR A 286 20.92 -28.13 4.68
N SER A 287 20.81 -28.13 3.36
CA SER A 287 19.96 -29.08 2.64
C SER A 287 20.68 -30.40 2.50
N VAL A 288 19.96 -31.51 2.65
CA VAL A 288 20.49 -32.87 2.61
C VAL A 288 19.57 -33.82 1.87
N ARG A 289 20.15 -34.77 1.12
CA ARG A 289 19.36 -35.85 0.52
C ARG A 289 19.15 -36.96 1.53
N LYS A 290 17.88 -37.30 1.76
CA LYS A 290 17.49 -38.42 2.63
C LYS A 290 17.82 -39.74 1.94
N LYS A 291 18.62 -40.61 2.57
CA LYS A 291 19.00 -41.92 1.99
C LYS A 291 17.78 -42.74 1.58
N GLY A 292 17.87 -43.34 0.40
CA GLY A 292 16.81 -44.19 -0.15
C GLY A 292 15.60 -43.41 -0.67
N GLN A 293 15.65 -42.07 -0.66
CA GLN A 293 14.63 -41.20 -1.22
C GLN A 293 15.27 -40.18 -2.16
N ARG A 294 14.48 -39.63 -3.08
CA ARG A 294 14.93 -38.59 -4.03
C ARG A 294 14.39 -37.22 -3.63
N ILE A 295 14.33 -36.94 -2.34
CA ILE A 295 13.86 -35.68 -1.79
C ILE A 295 14.96 -35.03 -0.97
N GLN A 296 15.02 -33.71 -1.01
CA GLN A 296 15.84 -32.93 -0.11
C GLN A 296 15.07 -32.55 1.16
N CYS A 297 15.76 -32.53 2.28
CA CYS A 297 15.27 -32.05 3.56
C CYS A 297 16.31 -31.09 4.16
N VAL A 298 15.95 -30.34 5.20
CA VAL A 298 16.90 -29.51 5.95
C VAL A 298 17.35 -30.23 7.21
N SER A 299 18.66 -30.23 7.46
CA SER A 299 19.27 -30.67 8.72
C SER A 299 19.96 -29.51 9.45
N VAL A 300 20.45 -29.79 10.65
CA VAL A 300 21.09 -28.82 11.53
C VAL A 300 22.32 -29.42 12.21
N ALA A 301 23.39 -28.64 12.29
CA ALA A 301 24.63 -28.99 12.95
C ALA A 301 25.11 -27.83 13.84
N VAL A 302 25.87 -28.12 14.89
CA VAL A 302 26.35 -27.10 15.84
C VAL A 302 27.87 -27.16 15.98
N ALA A 303 28.49 -25.98 16.10
CA ALA A 303 29.90 -25.82 16.42
C ALA A 303 30.11 -24.76 17.52
N SER A 304 31.24 -24.86 18.23
CA SER A 304 31.68 -23.83 19.19
C SER A 304 32.56 -22.74 18.56
N ALA A 305 32.83 -22.83 17.25
CA ALA A 305 33.67 -21.91 16.50
C ALA A 305 33.13 -21.76 15.08
N PRO A 306 33.32 -20.60 14.42
CA PRO A 306 32.77 -20.36 13.09
C PRO A 306 33.35 -21.31 12.04
N GLN A 307 34.62 -21.72 12.17
CA GLN A 307 35.25 -22.68 11.26
C GLN A 307 34.81 -24.14 11.46
N GLY A 308 33.99 -24.43 12.47
CA GLY A 308 33.66 -25.80 12.84
C GLY A 308 34.76 -26.53 13.63
N PRO A 309 34.78 -27.88 13.61
CA PRO A 309 33.84 -28.73 12.87
C PRO A 309 32.42 -28.60 13.44
N PHE A 310 31.45 -28.46 12.54
CA PHE A 310 30.04 -28.60 12.88
C PHE A 310 29.72 -30.08 13.07
N ILE A 311 28.89 -30.37 14.06
CA ILE A 311 28.48 -31.73 14.40
C ILE A 311 26.97 -31.85 14.28
N ASP A 312 26.50 -32.69 13.36
CA ASP A 312 25.09 -33.08 13.25
C ASP A 312 24.86 -34.43 13.96
N THR A 313 24.16 -34.40 15.09
CA THR A 313 23.79 -35.59 15.87
C THR A 313 22.37 -36.08 15.59
N SER A 314 21.72 -35.56 14.55
CA SER A 314 20.33 -35.87 14.23
C SER A 314 20.14 -37.31 13.75
N THR A 315 18.98 -37.87 14.09
CA THR A 315 18.53 -39.17 13.54
C THR A 315 17.54 -39.01 12.37
N GLY A 316 17.27 -37.77 11.97
CA GLY A 316 16.34 -37.40 10.91
C GLY A 316 16.34 -35.88 10.67
N PRO A 317 15.63 -35.40 9.64
CA PRO A 317 15.67 -33.98 9.25
C PRO A 317 15.04 -33.08 10.32
N LEU A 318 15.52 -31.84 10.39
CA LEU A 318 14.86 -30.78 11.16
C LEU A 318 13.51 -30.41 10.52
N VAL A 319 13.51 -30.19 9.21
CA VAL A 319 12.30 -29.89 8.41
C VAL A 319 12.34 -30.72 7.13
N CYS A 320 11.23 -31.37 6.80
CA CYS A 320 11.08 -32.01 5.49
C CYS A 320 9.63 -31.98 5.00
N GLN A 321 9.38 -31.20 3.95
CA GLN A 321 8.07 -31.05 3.33
C GLN A 321 7.88 -32.07 2.19
N GLU A 322 7.80 -33.36 2.54
CA GLU A 322 7.70 -34.45 1.54
C GLU A 322 6.50 -34.25 0.58
N GLY A 323 5.39 -33.73 1.10
CA GLY A 323 4.19 -33.41 0.31
C GLY A 323 4.37 -32.26 -0.68
N GLU A 324 5.37 -31.39 -0.47
CA GLU A 324 5.72 -30.26 -1.34
C GLU A 324 6.97 -30.52 -2.20
N GLY A 325 7.42 -31.78 -2.25
CA GLY A 325 8.58 -32.21 -3.04
C GLY A 325 9.92 -32.20 -2.29
N GLY A 326 9.96 -31.68 -1.07
CA GLY A 326 11.18 -31.52 -0.27
C GLY A 326 11.34 -30.10 0.26
N THR A 327 12.40 -29.89 1.04
CA THR A 327 12.76 -28.61 1.65
C THR A 327 14.23 -28.33 1.39
N ILE A 328 14.54 -27.15 0.85
CA ILE A 328 15.89 -26.72 0.48
C ILE A 328 16.14 -25.27 0.86
N ASP A 329 17.39 -24.86 0.71
CA ASP A 329 17.91 -23.48 0.80
C ASP A 329 17.56 -22.83 2.15
N PRO A 330 17.96 -23.43 3.28
CA PRO A 330 17.71 -22.85 4.59
C PRO A 330 18.50 -21.55 4.78
N SER A 331 17.85 -20.53 5.33
CA SER A 331 18.43 -19.23 5.65
C SER A 331 17.93 -18.78 7.02
N PRO A 332 18.74 -18.95 8.08
CA PRO A 332 18.38 -18.51 9.43
C PRO A 332 18.52 -16.99 9.56
N PHE A 333 17.65 -16.38 10.34
CA PHE A 333 17.78 -14.98 10.75
C PHE A 333 17.26 -14.79 12.18
N VAL A 334 17.66 -13.69 12.82
CA VAL A 334 17.17 -13.28 14.14
C VAL A 334 16.38 -11.99 13.95
N ASP A 335 15.12 -11.98 14.37
CA ASP A 335 14.27 -10.79 14.31
C ASP A 335 14.69 -9.74 15.35
N LEU A 336 14.14 -8.53 15.25
CA LEU A 336 14.47 -7.39 16.10
C LEU A 336 14.21 -7.62 17.59
N ASP A 337 13.32 -8.56 17.93
CA ASP A 337 13.01 -8.95 19.31
C ASP A 337 13.94 -10.05 19.85
N GLY A 338 14.92 -10.49 19.05
CA GLY A 338 15.84 -11.56 19.38
C GLY A 338 15.34 -12.97 19.05
N THR A 339 14.13 -13.10 18.48
CA THR A 339 13.57 -14.40 18.14
C THR A 339 14.22 -14.97 16.87
N PRO A 340 14.77 -16.20 16.91
CA PRO A 340 15.33 -16.84 15.73
C PRO A 340 14.23 -17.43 14.83
N TYR A 341 14.44 -17.33 13.53
CA TYR A 341 13.59 -17.87 12.48
C TYR A 341 14.43 -18.59 11.43
N LEU A 342 13.81 -19.53 10.74
CA LEU A 342 14.36 -20.20 9.57
C LEU A 342 13.47 -19.93 8.36
N LEU A 343 14.03 -19.24 7.37
CA LEU A 343 13.46 -19.13 6.03
C LEU A 343 13.94 -20.33 5.20
N TYR A 344 13.08 -20.91 4.38
CA TYR A 344 13.45 -22.00 3.45
C TYR A 344 12.46 -22.08 2.29
N LYS A 345 12.81 -22.84 1.26
CA LYS A 345 11.97 -23.06 0.09
C LYS A 345 11.51 -24.52 0.02
N SER A 346 10.27 -24.76 -0.40
CA SER A 346 9.91 -26.10 -0.87
C SER A 346 10.54 -26.38 -2.23
N GLU A 347 11.02 -27.61 -2.46
CA GLU A 347 11.66 -27.97 -3.73
C GLU A 347 10.68 -27.83 -4.90
N GLY A 348 9.39 -28.10 -4.65
CA GLY A 348 8.35 -28.17 -5.65
C GLY A 348 8.31 -29.55 -6.30
N THR A 349 7.25 -29.85 -7.05
CA THR A 349 7.17 -31.10 -7.80
C THR A 349 7.06 -30.82 -9.30
N PRO A 350 7.61 -31.69 -10.17
CA PRO A 350 7.49 -31.52 -11.62
C PRO A 350 6.04 -31.45 -12.13
N VAL A 351 5.08 -31.94 -11.33
CA VAL A 351 3.65 -31.94 -11.66
C VAL A 351 2.94 -30.83 -10.89
N GLY A 352 3.11 -29.58 -11.35
CA GLY A 352 2.19 -28.48 -11.08
C GLY A 352 2.23 -27.83 -9.69
N ARG A 353 3.18 -28.17 -8.82
CA ARG A 353 3.43 -27.38 -7.59
C ARG A 353 4.70 -26.55 -7.75
N SER A 354 4.53 -25.23 -7.90
CA SER A 354 5.60 -24.25 -7.76
C SER A 354 6.20 -24.35 -6.36
N GLY A 355 7.53 -24.22 -6.24
CA GLY A 355 8.16 -24.04 -4.95
C GLY A 355 7.62 -22.79 -4.26
N ALA A 356 7.49 -22.83 -2.94
CA ALA A 356 7.04 -21.72 -2.10
C ALA A 356 8.10 -21.40 -1.04
N LEU A 357 8.18 -20.13 -0.65
CA LEU A 357 8.97 -19.71 0.50
C LEU A 357 8.17 -19.90 1.78
N TRP A 358 8.83 -20.36 2.82
CA TRP A 358 8.27 -20.64 4.13
C TRP A 358 9.17 -20.04 5.19
N SER A 359 8.58 -19.57 6.28
CA SER A 359 9.31 -19.17 7.47
C SER A 359 8.75 -19.90 8.69
N GLN A 360 9.65 -20.36 9.55
CA GLN A 360 9.30 -21.02 10.81
C GLN A 360 10.09 -20.38 11.95
N GLN A 361 9.41 -20.07 13.05
CA GLN A 361 10.07 -19.69 14.29
C GLN A 361 10.87 -20.87 14.84
N LEU A 362 12.13 -20.63 15.18
CA LEU A 362 13.00 -21.60 15.83
C LEU A 362 12.85 -21.50 17.36
N ASN A 363 13.11 -22.60 18.05
CA ASN A 363 13.25 -22.53 19.50
C ASN A 363 14.59 -21.84 19.82
N PRO A 364 14.60 -20.89 20.78
CA PRO A 364 15.82 -20.23 21.21
C PRO A 364 16.81 -21.20 21.86
#